data_AF-A0A2A6CMA6-F1
#
_entry.id   AF-A0A2A6CMA6-F1
#
_cell.length_a   1.000
_cell.length_b   1.000
_cell.length_c   1.000
_cell.angle_alpha   90.00
_cell.angle_beta   90.00
_cell.angle_gamma   90.00
#
_symmetry.space_group_name_H-M   'P 1'
#
loop_
_entity.id
_entity.type
_entity.pdbx_description
1 polymer ?
#
loop_
_entity_poly.entity_id
_entity_poly.type
_entity_poly.pdbx_seq_one_letter_code
_entity_poly.pdbx_strand_id
1 'polypeptide(L)'
;MSDKDKLLFFNFHWDRAVSLDFITLVFFEWTLCWLVRLYPLMPYPVLYCDGPLCRVGLSQQAIMGVVALAVVLPNPPFCYLLLSVHQKMLVNTKSRARLSKRVRKWMMITLIGSLVLNVFGIVIFCAPSSAYEEIRNRPELAWLDDRGGQLLIFGDSKRINFSSLQFFSSTVYH
;
A
#
# COMPACT_ATOMS: atom_id res chain seq x y z
N MET A 1 38.58 0.25 13.46
CA MET A 1 37.31 -0.48 13.73
C MET A 1 37.52 -1.93 13.35
N SER A 2 37.52 -2.82 14.35
CA SER A 2 37.80 -4.25 14.18
C SER A 2 36.67 -4.91 13.38
N ASP A 3 36.96 -5.99 12.65
CA ASP A 3 35.91 -6.70 11.89
C ASP A 3 34.80 -7.24 12.81
N LYS A 4 35.11 -7.52 14.08
CA LYS A 4 34.11 -7.87 15.10
C LYS A 4 33.12 -6.72 15.37
N ASP A 5 33.60 -5.48 15.42
CA ASP A 5 32.74 -4.31 15.66
C ASP A 5 31.79 -4.07 14.49
N LYS A 6 32.24 -4.34 13.26
CA LYS A 6 31.41 -4.23 12.05
C LYS A 6 30.28 -5.27 12.04
N LEU A 7 30.56 -6.49 12.48
CA LEU A 7 29.56 -7.57 12.59
C LEU A 7 28.49 -7.25 13.65
N LEU A 8 28.89 -6.78 14.82
CA LEU A 8 27.96 -6.40 15.89
C LEU A 8 27.05 -5.23 15.49
N PHE A 9 27.64 -4.16 14.96
CA PHE A 9 26.87 -3.00 14.49
C PHE A 9 25.91 -3.40 13.36
N PHE A 10 26.33 -4.33 12.50
CA PHE A 10 25.50 -4.83 11.42
C PHE A 10 24.29 -5.64 11.91
N ASN A 11 24.50 -6.60 12.82
CA ASN A 11 23.41 -7.44 13.36
C ASN A 11 22.34 -6.57 14.03
N PHE A 12 22.77 -5.57 14.79
CA PHE A 12 21.86 -4.65 15.46
C PHE A 12 20.95 -3.86 14.50
N HIS A 13 21.49 -3.39 13.37
CA HIS A 13 20.70 -2.71 12.35
C HIS A 13 19.75 -3.64 11.60
N TRP A 14 20.16 -4.89 11.41
CA TRP A 14 19.35 -5.92 10.76
C TRP A 14 18.11 -6.26 11.59
N ASP A 15 18.30 -6.52 12.88
CA ASP A 15 17.21 -6.89 13.80
C ASP A 15 16.14 -5.80 13.88
N ARG A 16 16.57 -4.52 13.91
CA ARG A 16 15.66 -3.38 13.86
C ARG A 16 14.85 -3.31 12.58
N ALA A 17 15.48 -3.54 11.41
CA ALA A 17 14.79 -3.48 10.13
C ALA A 17 13.76 -4.61 9.98
N VAL A 18 14.10 -5.84 10.41
CA VAL A 18 13.17 -6.97 10.44
C VAL A 18 12.01 -6.72 11.41
N SER A 19 12.29 -6.15 12.58
CA SER A 19 11.25 -5.82 13.56
C SER A 19 10.29 -4.76 13.02
N LEU A 20 10.82 -3.72 12.35
CA LEU A 20 10.00 -2.69 11.71
C LEU A 20 9.13 -3.27 10.60
N ASP A 21 9.69 -4.12 9.74
CA ASP A 21 8.95 -4.80 8.67
C ASP A 21 7.75 -5.58 9.23
N PHE A 22 8.00 -6.42 10.24
CA PHE A 22 6.95 -7.19 10.90
C PHE A 22 5.86 -6.30 11.52
N ILE A 23 6.24 -5.24 12.25
CA ILE A 23 5.29 -4.28 12.83
C ILE A 23 4.43 -3.63 11.73
N THR A 24 5.04 -3.23 10.61
CA THR A 24 4.31 -2.61 9.51
C THR A 24 3.36 -3.57 8.81
N LEU A 25 3.72 -4.86 8.67
CA LEU A 25 2.85 -5.89 8.11
C LEU A 25 1.65 -6.18 9.03
N VAL A 26 1.87 -6.31 10.33
CA VAL A 26 0.78 -6.47 11.31
C VAL A 26 -0.16 -5.27 11.27
N PHE A 27 0.38 -4.06 11.19
CA PHE A 27 -0.43 -2.84 11.05
C PHE A 27 -1.24 -2.82 9.74
N PHE A 28 -0.63 -3.26 8.64
CA PHE A 28 -1.28 -3.38 7.34
C PHE A 28 -2.45 -4.36 7.38
N GLU A 29 -2.23 -5.59 7.87
CA GLU A 29 -3.28 -6.60 8.02
C GLU A 29 -4.40 -6.13 8.93
N TRP A 30 -4.05 -5.54 10.08
CA TRP A 30 -5.03 -5.01 11.02
C TRP A 30 -5.88 -3.90 10.38
N THR A 31 -5.25 -3.00 9.64
CA THR A 31 -5.96 -1.90 8.97
C THR A 31 -6.88 -2.43 7.87
N LEU A 32 -6.42 -3.33 7.01
CA LEU A 32 -7.21 -3.80 5.88
C LEU A 32 -8.27 -4.84 6.25
N CYS A 33 -7.96 -5.77 7.15
CA CYS A 33 -8.87 -6.86 7.51
C CYS A 33 -9.89 -6.44 8.57
N TRP A 34 -9.47 -5.62 9.54
CA TRP A 34 -10.32 -5.27 10.68
C TRP A 34 -10.87 -3.84 10.60
N LEU A 35 -10.01 -2.85 10.38
CA LEU A 35 -10.41 -1.44 10.46
C LEU A 35 -11.26 -0.99 9.25
N VAL A 36 -10.83 -1.36 8.04
CA VAL A 36 -11.49 -0.96 6.79
C VAL A 36 -12.31 -2.10 6.20
N ARG A 37 -11.80 -3.34 6.20
CA ARG A 37 -12.51 -4.52 5.69
C ARG A 37 -13.05 -4.32 4.27
N LEU A 38 -12.12 -4.25 3.31
CA LEU A 38 -12.41 -4.01 1.89
C LEU A 38 -12.82 -5.29 1.15
N TYR A 39 -13.82 -5.15 0.28
CA TYR A 39 -14.36 -6.19 -0.59
C TYR A 39 -14.41 -5.69 -2.03
N PRO A 40 -13.58 -6.19 -2.94
CA PRO A 40 -13.71 -5.86 -4.35
C PRO A 40 -15.01 -6.46 -4.91
N LEU A 41 -15.86 -5.63 -5.50
CA LEU A 41 -17.12 -6.06 -6.11
C LEU A 41 -16.94 -6.28 -7.61
N MET A 42 -16.48 -7.46 -8.02
CA MET A 42 -16.45 -7.81 -9.44
C MET A 42 -17.89 -7.99 -9.98
N PRO A 43 -18.21 -7.55 -11.21
CA PRO A 43 -17.33 -6.98 -12.25
C PRO A 43 -17.19 -5.45 -12.17
N TYR A 44 -17.67 -4.81 -11.10
CA TYR A 44 -17.68 -3.36 -10.95
C TYR A 44 -16.33 -2.80 -10.49
N PRO A 45 -15.98 -1.56 -10.91
CA PRO A 45 -14.79 -0.85 -10.44
C PRO A 45 -14.97 -0.27 -9.02
N VAL A 46 -15.59 -1.04 -8.12
CA VAL A 46 -16.07 -0.56 -6.82
C VAL A 46 -15.48 -1.43 -5.72
N LEU A 47 -14.95 -0.78 -4.69
CA LEU A 47 -14.57 -1.44 -3.45
C LEU A 47 -15.68 -1.18 -2.44
N TYR A 48 -16.29 -2.24 -1.93
CA TYR A 48 -17.19 -2.15 -0.80
C TYR A 48 -16.40 -2.17 0.50
N CYS A 49 -16.74 -1.28 1.43
CA CYS A 49 -16.08 -1.17 2.72
C CYS A 49 -17.07 -1.41 3.86
N ASP A 50 -16.75 -2.33 4.77
CA ASP A 50 -17.64 -2.75 5.87
C ASP A 50 -17.00 -2.60 7.27
N GLY A 51 -15.79 -2.07 7.36
CA GLY A 51 -15.07 -1.91 8.62
C GLY A 51 -15.61 -0.77 9.49
N PRO A 52 -15.22 -0.71 10.78
CA PRO A 52 -15.62 0.36 11.68
C PRO A 52 -15.37 1.77 11.12
N LEU A 53 -14.26 1.96 10.40
CA LEU A 53 -13.89 3.26 9.85
C LEU A 53 -14.85 3.75 8.76
N CYS A 54 -15.46 2.83 8.01
CA CYS A 54 -16.42 3.16 6.96
C CYS A 54 -17.82 3.41 7.50
N ARG A 55 -18.18 2.83 8.65
CA ARG A 55 -19.48 3.05 9.30
C ARG A 55 -19.58 4.41 10.01
N VAL A 56 -18.45 5.03 10.34
CA VAL A 56 -18.41 6.36 10.97
C VAL A 56 -18.79 7.49 9.98
N GLY A 57 -18.91 7.19 8.69
CA GLY A 57 -19.26 8.18 7.67
C GLY A 57 -18.11 9.13 7.33
N LEU A 58 -16.87 8.62 7.39
CA LEU A 58 -15.71 9.38 6.91
C LEU A 58 -15.80 9.62 5.40
N SER A 59 -15.16 10.69 4.94
CA SER A 59 -15.07 10.95 3.50
C SER A 59 -14.32 9.82 2.79
N GLN A 60 -14.74 9.49 1.57
CA GLN A 60 -14.07 8.48 0.73
C GLN A 60 -12.57 8.76 0.62
N GLN A 61 -12.17 10.02 0.49
CA GLN A 61 -10.77 10.43 0.42
C GLN A 61 -9.98 10.09 1.69
N ALA A 62 -10.58 10.27 2.87
CA ALA A 62 -9.94 9.93 4.13
C ALA A 62 -9.76 8.41 4.26
N ILE A 63 -10.79 7.63 3.94
CA ILE A 63 -10.73 6.16 3.95
C ILE A 63 -9.65 5.67 2.97
N MET A 64 -9.65 6.18 1.75
CA MET A 64 -8.64 5.83 0.74
C MET A 64 -7.23 6.25 1.13
N GLY A 65 -7.07 7.39 1.82
CA GLY A 65 -5.79 7.82 2.37
C GLY A 65 -5.26 6.85 3.42
N VAL A 66 -6.12 6.38 4.33
CA VAL A 66 -5.74 5.38 5.35
C VAL A 66 -5.35 4.06 4.68
N VAL A 67 -6.12 3.59 3.70
CA VAL A 67 -5.81 2.37 2.93
C VAL A 67 -4.48 2.52 2.19
N ALA A 68 -4.28 3.63 1.49
CA ALA A 68 -3.05 3.89 0.75
C ALA A 68 -1.84 3.96 1.67
N LEU A 69 -1.97 4.62 2.82
CA LEU A 69 -0.91 4.68 3.83
C LEU A 69 -0.57 3.28 4.35
N ALA A 70 -1.58 2.47 4.68
CA ALA A 70 -1.38 1.11 5.16
C ALA A 70 -0.63 0.24 4.12
N VAL A 71 -1.00 0.33 2.83
CA VAL A 71 -0.33 -0.40 1.73
C VAL A 71 1.11 0.07 1.53
N VAL A 72 1.36 1.37 1.68
CA VAL A 72 2.68 1.97 1.42
C VAL A 72 3.67 1.72 2.56
N LEU A 73 3.20 1.66 3.81
CA LEU A 73 4.04 1.62 5.00
C LEU A 73 5.02 0.41 5.07
N PRO A 74 4.65 -0.82 4.65
CA PRO A 74 5.56 -1.97 4.63
C PRO A 74 6.62 -1.90 3.51
N ASN A 75 6.43 -1.07 2.48
CA ASN A 75 7.31 -1.09 1.31
C ASN A 75 8.76 -0.61 1.62
N PRO A 76 8.99 0.52 2.32
CA PRO A 76 10.34 0.95 2.65
C PRO A 76 11.17 -0.07 3.48
N PRO A 77 10.68 -0.65 4.59
CA PRO A 77 11.46 -1.63 5.35
C PRO A 77 11.73 -2.89 4.52
N PHE A 78 10.75 -3.39 3.78
CA PHE A 78 10.93 -4.54 2.89
C PHE A 78 12.00 -4.28 1.81
N CYS A 79 11.91 -3.16 1.08
CA CYS A 79 12.91 -2.81 0.06
C CYS A 79 14.30 -2.59 0.66
N TYR A 80 14.40 -2.03 1.86
CA TYR A 80 15.67 -1.87 2.57
C TYR A 80 16.30 -3.21 2.93
N LEU A 81 15.50 -4.15 3.45
CA LEU A 81 15.93 -5.52 3.75
C LEU A 81 16.39 -6.22 2.47
N LEU A 82 15.60 -6.16 1.40
CA LEU A 82 15.93 -6.77 0.11
C LEU A 82 17.25 -6.24 -0.46
N LEU A 83 17.44 -4.92 -0.48
CA LEU A 83 18.71 -4.31 -0.89
C LEU A 83 19.88 -4.77 -0.01
N SER A 84 19.65 -4.92 1.29
CA SER A 84 20.68 -5.34 2.24
C SER A 84 21.06 -6.81 2.07
N VAL A 85 20.11 -7.72 1.80
CA VAL A 85 20.40 -9.11 1.42
C VAL A 85 21.18 -9.15 0.11
N HIS A 86 20.71 -8.42 -0.91
CA HIS A 86 21.33 -8.44 -2.22
C HIS A 86 22.80 -7.96 -2.17
N GLN A 87 23.08 -6.89 -1.42
CA GLN A 87 24.46 -6.43 -1.25
C GLN A 87 25.35 -7.43 -0.50
N LYS A 88 24.81 -8.24 0.44
CA LYS A 88 25.57 -9.29 1.11
C LYS A 88 25.94 -10.43 0.15
N MET A 89 24.98 -10.87 -0.67
CA MET A 89 25.23 -11.92 -1.67
C MET A 89 26.33 -11.52 -2.66
N LEU A 90 26.44 -10.22 -2.95
CA LEU A 90 27.45 -9.70 -3.86
C LEU A 90 28.86 -9.54 -3.24
N VAL A 91 29.04 -9.64 -1.91
CA VAL A 91 30.35 -9.41 -1.26
C VAL A 91 31.42 -10.37 -1.76
N ASN A 92 31.06 -11.61 -2.09
CA ASN A 92 31.99 -12.63 -2.56
C ASN A 92 32.18 -12.62 -4.09
N THR A 93 31.47 -11.75 -4.81
CA THR A 93 31.53 -11.66 -6.26
C THR A 93 32.37 -10.46 -6.70
N LYS A 94 33.14 -10.59 -7.78
CA LYS A 94 33.85 -9.46 -8.42
C LYS A 94 32.91 -8.55 -9.24
N SER A 95 31.60 -8.61 -8.99
CA SER A 95 30.60 -7.92 -9.80
C SER A 95 30.66 -6.39 -9.60
N ARG A 96 30.47 -5.65 -10.70
CA ARG A 96 30.34 -4.18 -10.68
C ARG A 96 29.03 -3.70 -10.06
N ALA A 97 28.08 -4.60 -9.74
CA ALA A 97 26.77 -4.27 -9.16
C ALA A 97 26.81 -3.84 -7.67
N ARG A 98 27.99 -3.67 -7.08
CA ARG A 98 28.14 -3.26 -5.68
C ARG A 98 27.75 -1.79 -5.51
N LEU A 99 26.69 -1.53 -4.77
CA LEU A 99 26.17 -0.18 -4.56
C LEU A 99 26.92 0.51 -3.41
N SER A 100 27.31 1.76 -3.64
CA SER A 100 27.88 2.59 -2.58
C SER A 100 26.84 2.86 -1.49
N LYS A 101 27.30 3.13 -0.25
CA LYS A 101 26.40 3.50 0.86
C LYS A 101 25.57 4.75 0.55
N ARG A 102 26.17 5.71 -0.19
CA ARG A 102 25.50 6.95 -0.60
C ARG A 102 24.36 6.66 -1.57
N VAL A 103 24.60 5.83 -2.58
CA VAL A 103 23.59 5.46 -3.58
C VAL A 103 22.43 4.73 -2.91
N ARG A 104 22.69 3.77 -2.01
CA ARG A 104 21.62 3.09 -1.25
C ARG A 104 20.75 4.06 -0.45
N LYS A 105 21.37 5.04 0.23
CA LYS A 105 20.64 6.06 0.98
C LYS A 105 19.76 6.90 0.06
N TRP A 106 20.29 7.34 -1.08
CA TRP A 106 19.52 8.09 -2.07
C TRP A 106 18.36 7.29 -2.66
N MET A 107 18.58 6.04 -3.03
CA MET A 107 17.52 5.15 -3.51
C MET A 107 16.38 5.03 -2.49
N MET A 108 16.69 4.84 -1.20
CA MET A 108 15.67 4.78 -0.15
C MET A 108 14.92 6.10 0.02
N ILE A 109 15.62 7.24 -0.01
CA ILE A 109 14.99 8.57 0.09
C ILE A 109 14.04 8.79 -1.09
N THR A 110 14.49 8.49 -2.32
CA THR A 110 13.66 8.63 -3.53
C THR A 110 12.46 7.70 -3.50
N LEU A 111 12.62 6.45 -3.06
CA LEU A 111 11.52 5.49 -2.90
C LEU A 111 10.46 6.02 -1.92
N ILE A 112 10.89 6.45 -0.73
CA ILE A 112 9.97 7.00 0.29
C ILE A 112 9.27 8.24 -0.25
N GLY A 113 10.00 9.15 -0.91
CA GLY A 113 9.42 10.35 -1.51
C GLY A 113 8.36 10.01 -2.57
N SER A 114 8.66 9.07 -3.48
CA SER A 114 7.70 8.61 -4.49
C SER A 114 6.47 7.97 -3.87
N LEU A 115 6.64 7.17 -2.82
CA LEU A 115 5.54 6.53 -2.10
C LEU A 115 4.65 7.55 -1.39
N VAL A 116 5.22 8.57 -0.76
CA VAL A 116 4.47 9.68 -0.14
C VAL A 116 3.67 10.44 -1.20
N LEU A 117 4.29 10.77 -2.35
CA LEU A 117 3.60 11.40 -3.47
C LEU A 117 2.45 10.53 -4.00
N ASN A 118 2.61 9.21 -4.04
CA ASN A 118 1.54 8.30 -4.42
C ASN A 118 0.35 8.35 -3.45
N VAL A 119 0.60 8.39 -2.13
CA VAL A 119 -0.47 8.53 -1.12
C VAL A 119 -1.21 9.85 -1.33
N PHE A 120 -0.49 10.97 -1.49
CA PHE A 120 -1.11 12.27 -1.78
C PHE A 120 -1.93 12.25 -3.07
N GLY A 121 -1.40 11.64 -4.13
CA GLY A 121 -2.11 11.45 -5.38
C GLY A 121 -3.42 10.68 -5.17
N ILE A 122 -3.37 9.56 -4.46
CA ILE A 122 -4.58 8.77 -4.17
C ILE A 122 -5.62 9.60 -3.40
N VAL A 123 -5.21 10.35 -2.37
CA VAL A 123 -6.13 11.18 -1.58
C VAL A 123 -6.78 12.28 -2.43
N ILE A 124 -5.99 12.97 -3.25
CA ILE A 124 -6.49 14.08 -4.09
C ILE A 124 -7.37 13.56 -5.23
N PHE A 125 -6.95 12.50 -5.91
CA PHE A 125 -7.62 11.99 -7.11
C PHE A 125 -8.76 11.00 -6.83
N CYS A 126 -8.87 10.43 -5.62
CA CYS A 126 -10.02 9.60 -5.20
C CYS A 126 -11.22 10.43 -4.74
N ALA A 127 -11.54 11.50 -5.47
CA ALA A 127 -12.77 12.25 -5.26
C ALA A 127 -14.00 11.38 -5.56
N PRO A 128 -15.15 11.63 -4.89
CA PRO A 128 -16.39 10.92 -5.18
C PRO A 128 -16.79 11.04 -6.64
N SER A 129 -17.21 9.92 -7.25
CA SER A 129 -17.68 9.89 -8.63
C SER A 129 -19.08 10.49 -8.74
N SER A 130 -19.34 11.23 -9.82
CA SER A 130 -20.71 11.68 -10.17
C SER A 130 -21.63 10.51 -10.49
N ALA A 131 -21.07 9.35 -10.89
CA ALA A 131 -21.80 8.11 -11.14
C ALA A 131 -22.14 7.32 -9.87
N TYR A 132 -21.83 7.86 -8.68
CA TYR A 132 -22.04 7.15 -7.41
C TYR A 132 -23.49 6.74 -7.21
N GLU A 133 -24.42 7.69 -7.38
CA GLU A 133 -25.86 7.43 -7.23
C GLU A 133 -26.40 6.47 -8.29
N GLU A 134 -25.89 6.54 -9.53
CA GLU A 134 -26.30 5.62 -10.60
C GLU A 134 -25.93 4.17 -10.28
N ILE A 135 -24.71 3.94 -9.78
CA ILE A 135 -24.23 2.60 -9.42
C ILE A 135 -24.93 2.11 -8.16
N ARG A 136 -25.08 2.97 -7.15
CA ARG A 136 -25.73 2.61 -5.89
C ARG A 136 -27.17 2.14 -6.09
N ASN A 137 -27.91 2.78 -6.99
CA ASN A 137 -29.32 2.48 -7.25
C ASN A 137 -29.55 1.20 -8.10
N ARG A 138 -28.51 0.44 -8.41
CA ARG A 138 -28.66 -0.81 -9.15
C ARG A 138 -29.23 -1.92 -8.26
N PRO A 139 -30.25 -2.68 -8.71
CA PRO A 139 -30.94 -3.64 -7.86
C PRO A 139 -30.02 -4.77 -7.36
N GLU A 140 -29.00 -5.14 -8.12
CA GLU A 140 -28.01 -6.15 -7.72
C GLU A 140 -27.08 -5.69 -6.59
N LEU A 141 -27.03 -4.38 -6.29
CA LEU A 141 -26.26 -3.80 -5.20
C LEU A 141 -27.12 -3.38 -4.00
N ALA A 142 -28.45 -3.47 -4.10
CA ALA A 142 -29.37 -3.03 -3.05
C ALA A 142 -29.12 -3.71 -1.69
N TRP A 143 -28.68 -4.97 -1.70
CA TRP A 143 -28.36 -5.72 -0.48
C TRP A 143 -27.16 -5.14 0.31
N LEU A 144 -26.35 -4.27 -0.30
CA LEU A 144 -25.20 -3.64 0.35
C LEU A 144 -25.62 -2.49 1.28
N ASP A 145 -26.74 -1.83 0.96
CA ASP A 145 -27.30 -0.79 1.82
C ASP A 145 -27.78 -1.38 3.16
N ASP A 146 -28.33 -2.60 3.15
CA ASP A 146 -28.78 -3.31 4.36
C ASP A 146 -27.64 -3.62 5.35
N ARG A 147 -26.40 -3.66 4.87
CA ARG A 147 -25.21 -3.94 5.70
C ARG A 147 -24.62 -2.69 6.36
N GLY A 148 -25.02 -1.49 5.94
CA GLY A 148 -24.52 -0.23 6.48
C GLY A 148 -23.06 0.09 6.15
N GLY A 149 -22.51 -0.55 5.11
CA GLY A 149 -21.18 -0.25 4.59
C GLY A 149 -21.20 0.91 3.58
N GLN A 150 -20.02 1.23 3.04
CA GLN A 150 -19.85 2.32 2.07
C GLN A 150 -19.25 1.79 0.76
N LEU A 151 -19.78 2.26 -0.37
CA LEU A 151 -19.21 2.00 -1.69
C LEU A 151 -18.11 3.03 -1.99
N LEU A 152 -16.91 2.56 -2.29
CA LEU A 152 -15.78 3.37 -2.72
C LEU A 152 -15.65 3.20 -4.23
N ILE A 153 -16.03 4.25 -4.96
CA ILE A 153 -16.06 4.22 -6.43
C ILE A 153 -14.91 5.07 -6.95
N PHE A 154 -14.08 4.47 -7.81
CA PHE A 154 -12.90 5.11 -8.36
C PHE A 154 -13.21 5.73 -9.72
N GLY A 155 -12.93 7.01 -9.87
CA GLY A 155 -12.98 7.70 -11.16
C GLY A 155 -14.40 7.89 -11.71
N ASP A 156 -14.47 8.56 -12.86
CA ASP A 156 -15.73 8.82 -13.54
C ASP A 156 -16.09 7.61 -14.43
N SER A 157 -17.17 6.91 -14.07
CA SER A 157 -17.59 5.65 -14.72
C SER A 157 -17.72 5.75 -16.24
N LYS A 158 -17.93 6.96 -16.78
CA LYS A 158 -18.09 7.19 -18.22
C LYS A 158 -16.79 7.08 -19.03
N ARG A 159 -15.62 7.07 -18.37
CA ARG A 159 -14.30 7.01 -19.04
C ARG A 159 -13.40 5.87 -18.58
N ILE A 160 -13.86 5.00 -17.68
CA ILE A 160 -13.02 3.92 -17.18
C ILE A 160 -13.03 2.78 -18.20
N ASN A 161 -12.01 2.77 -19.06
CA ASN A 161 -11.65 1.55 -19.77
C ASN A 161 -11.21 0.52 -18.73
N PHE A 162 -11.76 -0.70 -18.83
CA PHE A 162 -11.53 -1.81 -17.89
C PHE A 162 -10.03 -2.14 -17.68
N SER A 163 -9.19 -1.76 -18.65
CA SER A 163 -7.72 -1.87 -18.59
C SER A 163 -7.07 -1.09 -17.44
N SER A 164 -7.69 -0.02 -16.93
CA SER A 164 -7.13 0.78 -15.82
C SER A 164 -7.24 0.09 -14.46
N LEU A 165 -8.21 -0.82 -14.26
CA LEU A 165 -8.39 -1.56 -13.00
C LEU A 165 -7.45 -2.74 -12.84
N GLN A 166 -6.94 -3.29 -13.94
CA GLN A 166 -5.96 -4.38 -13.89
C GLN A 166 -4.70 -3.95 -13.13
N PHE A 167 -4.36 -2.66 -13.09
CA PHE A 167 -3.24 -2.15 -12.29
C PHE A 167 -3.45 -2.34 -10.78
N PHE A 168 -4.66 -2.13 -10.27
CA PHE A 168 -4.95 -2.36 -8.85
C PHE A 168 -5.04 -3.86 -8.52
N SER A 169 -5.67 -4.66 -9.39
CA SER A 169 -5.75 -6.11 -9.18
C SER A 169 -4.37 -6.79 -9.21
N SER A 170 -3.44 -6.32 -10.04
CA SER A 170 -2.10 -6.92 -10.14
C SER A 170 -1.21 -6.58 -8.94
N THR A 171 -1.52 -5.51 -8.21
CA THR A 171 -0.70 -5.04 -7.07
C THR A 171 -1.20 -5.63 -5.73
N VAL A 172 -2.46 -6.08 -5.66
CA VAL A 172 -3.05 -6.63 -4.42
C VAL A 172 -2.97 -8.16 -4.36
N TYR A 173 -2.77 -8.85 -5.48
CA TYR A 173 -2.77 -10.32 -5.56
C TYR A 173 -1.41 -10.95 -5.92
N HIS A 174 -0.30 -10.21 -5.78
CA HIS A 174 1.07 -10.73 -5.90
C HIS A 174 1.90 -10.34 -4.68
#